data_AF-A0A5S3YK03-F1
#
_entry.id   AF-A0A5S3YK03-F1
#
_cell.length_a   1.000
_cell.length_b   1.000
_cell.length_c   1.000
_cell.angle_alpha   90.00
_cell.angle_beta   90.00
_cell.angle_gamma   90.00
#
_symmetry.space_group_name_H-M   'P 1'
#
loop_
_entity.id
_entity.type
_entity.pdbx_description
1 polymer ?
#
loop_
_entity_poly.entity_id
_entity_poly.type
_entity_poly.pdbx_seq_one_letter_code
_entity_poly.pdbx_strand_id
1 'polypeptide(L)'
;RGIAVFNAPFSNTRSVAELVLGEILLLLRGIPQRNAMAHRGEWLKSAVGSYEARGKTLGIIGYGHIGTQLGIMAENIGMRVEFYDIED
;
A
#
# COMPACT_ATOMS: atom_id res chain seq x y z
N ARG A 1 -18.68 -11.55 36.59
CA ARG A 1 -17.28 -11.13 36.87
C ARG A 1 -17.02 -9.88 36.05
N GLY A 2 -16.90 -8.71 36.67
CA GLY A 2 -16.60 -7.44 35.99
C GLY A 2 -15.09 -7.27 35.82
N ILE A 3 -14.49 -8.05 34.92
CA ILE A 3 -13.03 -8.01 34.67
C ILE A 3 -12.80 -7.23 33.38
N ALA A 4 -12.05 -6.13 33.49
CA ALA A 4 -11.69 -5.31 32.34
C ALA A 4 -10.66 -6.01 31.45
N VAL A 5 -10.81 -5.87 30.13
CA VAL A 5 -9.91 -6.39 29.10
C VAL A 5 -9.52 -5.23 28.20
N PHE A 6 -8.24 -5.17 27.84
CA PHE A 6 -7.67 -4.09 27.04
C PHE A 6 -6.91 -4.65 25.84
N ASN A 7 -6.86 -3.86 24.76
CA ASN A 7 -6.05 -4.09 23.58
C ASN A 7 -5.28 -2.80 23.22
N ALA A 8 -4.48 -2.85 22.15
CA ALA A 8 -3.77 -1.70 21.61
C ALA A 8 -4.30 -1.38 20.19
N PRO A 9 -5.46 -0.70 20.06
CA PRO A 9 -6.21 -0.61 18.80
C PRO A 9 -5.52 0.19 17.67
N PHE A 10 -4.42 0.91 17.94
CA PHE A 10 -3.76 1.79 16.96
C PHE A 10 -2.26 1.54 16.79
N SER A 11 -1.70 0.54 17.50
CA SER A 11 -0.26 0.31 17.53
C SER A 11 0.34 -0.15 16.19
N ASN A 12 -0.49 -0.69 15.29
CA ASN A 12 -0.08 -1.20 13.99
C ASN A 12 -0.25 -0.21 12.83
N THR A 13 -0.72 1.01 13.10
CA THR A 13 -1.13 1.98 12.05
C THR A 13 -0.04 2.20 11.01
N ARG A 14 1.18 2.50 11.47
CA ARG A 14 2.33 2.78 10.60
C ARG A 14 2.76 1.55 9.81
N SER A 15 2.85 0.40 10.46
CA SER A 15 3.31 -0.84 9.84
C SER A 15 2.41 -1.30 8.70
N VAL A 16 1.08 -1.18 8.87
CA VAL A 16 0.13 -1.52 7.79
C VAL A 16 0.26 -0.56 6.62
N ALA A 17 0.37 0.73 6.89
CA ALA A 17 0.47 1.72 5.82
C ALA A 17 1.78 1.60 5.02
N GLU A 18 2.91 1.30 5.67
CA GLU A 18 4.18 1.03 5.00
C GLU A 18 4.13 -0.24 4.15
N LEU A 19 3.50 -1.31 4.65
CA LEU A 19 3.32 -2.55 3.91
C LEU A 19 2.54 -2.34 2.61
N VAL A 20 1.36 -1.71 2.70
CA VAL A 20 0.51 -1.46 1.52
C VAL A 20 1.23 -0.60 0.49
N LEU A 21 1.95 0.44 0.92
CA LEU A 21 2.74 1.26 0.01
C LEU A 21 3.83 0.45 -0.71
N GLY A 22 4.54 -0.42 0.02
CA GLY A 22 5.53 -1.33 -0.57
C GLY A 22 4.91 -2.25 -1.61
N GLU A 23 3.76 -2.86 -1.30
CA GLU A 23 3.04 -3.73 -2.23
C GLU A 23 2.57 -2.99 -3.48
N ILE A 24 2.03 -1.77 -3.35
CA ILE A 24 1.66 -0.92 -4.50
C ILE A 24 2.84 -0.73 -5.44
N LEU A 25 4.03 -0.39 -4.92
CA LEU A 25 5.23 -0.19 -5.74
C LEU A 25 5.64 -1.48 -6.45
N LEU A 26 5.62 -2.62 -5.76
CA LEU A 26 6.00 -3.91 -6.34
C LEU A 26 5.01 -4.36 -7.42
N LEU A 27 3.71 -4.17 -7.19
CA LEU A 27 2.65 -4.56 -8.12
C LEU A 27 2.66 -3.70 -9.38
N LEU A 28 2.79 -2.37 -9.25
CA LEU A 28 2.91 -1.46 -10.41
C LEU A 28 4.11 -1.80 -11.29
N ARG A 29 5.16 -2.37 -10.69
CA ARG A 29 6.38 -2.78 -11.40
C ARG A 29 6.38 -4.24 -11.82
N GLY A 30 5.36 -5.02 -11.45
CA GLY A 30 5.26 -6.47 -11.67
C GLY A 30 6.48 -7.23 -11.14
N ILE A 31 7.04 -6.79 -10.02
CA ILE A 31 8.24 -7.38 -9.40
C ILE A 31 7.96 -8.79 -8.86
N PRO A 32 6.82 -9.10 -8.20
CA PRO A 32 6.59 -10.45 -7.66
C PRO A 32 6.69 -11.55 -8.73
N GLN A 33 6.09 -11.30 -9.90
CA GLN A 33 6.17 -12.21 -11.05
C GLN A 33 7.61 -12.34 -11.57
N ARG A 34 8.29 -11.22 -11.82
CA ARG A 34 9.67 -11.21 -12.33
C ARG A 34 10.64 -11.89 -11.36
N ASN A 35 10.46 -11.69 -10.06
CA ASN A 35 11.21 -12.37 -9.01
C ASN A 35 11.00 -13.89 -9.09
N ALA A 36 9.76 -14.36 -9.13
CA ALA A 36 9.47 -15.78 -9.23
C ALA A 36 10.07 -16.43 -10.48
N MET A 37 10.05 -15.72 -11.62
CA MET A 37 10.66 -16.18 -12.88
C MET A 37 12.19 -16.20 -12.83
N ALA A 38 12.81 -15.16 -12.27
CA ALA A 38 14.26 -15.11 -12.10
C ALA A 38 14.78 -16.26 -11.24
N HIS A 39 14.07 -16.62 -10.16
CA HIS A 39 14.38 -17.79 -9.34
C HIS A 39 14.27 -19.13 -10.08
N ARG A 40 13.54 -19.19 -11.21
CA ARG A 40 13.48 -20.34 -12.12
C ARG A 40 14.48 -20.27 -13.28
N GLY A 41 15.37 -19.28 -13.28
CA GLY A 41 16.36 -19.07 -14.35
C GLY A 41 15.81 -18.32 -15.56
N GLU A 42 14.60 -17.77 -15.48
CA GLU A 42 13.97 -17.01 -16.57
C GLU A 42 14.20 -15.50 -16.37
N TRP A 43 14.79 -14.83 -17.37
CA TRP A 43 15.10 -13.39 -17.28
C TRP A 43 14.14 -12.53 -18.11
N LEU A 44 13.08 -12.00 -17.47
CA LEU A 44 12.13 -11.10 -18.12
C LEU A 44 12.53 -9.63 -18.02
N LYS A 45 13.36 -9.17 -18.95
CA LYS A 45 13.73 -7.75 -19.09
C LYS A 45 12.79 -7.01 -20.04
N SER A 46 11.62 -6.60 -19.54
CA SER A 46 10.65 -5.79 -20.29
C SER A 46 10.02 -4.69 -19.44
N ALA A 47 9.84 -3.52 -20.05
CA ALA A 47 9.12 -2.38 -19.48
C ALA A 47 7.61 -2.43 -19.75
N VAL A 48 7.15 -3.34 -20.61
CA VAL A 48 5.71 -3.50 -20.91
C VAL A 48 4.96 -3.80 -19.62
N GLY A 49 3.89 -3.04 -19.36
CA GLY A 49 3.09 -3.19 -18.14
C GLY A 49 3.81 -2.84 -16.84
N SER A 50 4.92 -2.09 -16.88
CA SER A 50 5.65 -1.61 -15.70
C SER A 50 5.48 -0.09 -15.58
N TYR A 51 5.00 0.38 -14.43
CA TYR A 51 4.61 1.78 -14.25
C TYR A 51 5.25 2.40 -13.00
N GLU A 52 5.59 3.69 -13.08
CA GLU A 52 5.88 4.49 -11.90
C GLU A 52 4.60 4.79 -11.12
N ALA A 53 4.70 4.84 -9.78
CA ALA A 53 3.63 5.26 -8.88
C ALA A 53 3.33 6.76 -8.97
N ARG A 54 4.37 7.58 -9.18
CA ARG A 54 4.21 9.03 -9.36
C ARG A 54 3.19 9.34 -10.46
N GLY A 55 2.26 10.24 -10.18
CA GLY A 55 1.18 10.65 -11.07
C GLY A 55 0.02 9.66 -11.19
N LYS A 56 0.07 8.49 -10.54
CA LYS A 56 -1.07 7.58 -10.43
C LYS A 56 -2.02 8.01 -9.32
N THR A 57 -3.28 7.62 -9.47
CA THR A 57 -4.30 7.85 -8.44
C THR A 57 -4.40 6.61 -7.55
N LEU A 58 -4.29 6.79 -6.23
CA LEU A 58 -4.57 5.80 -5.20
C LEU A 58 -5.96 6.06 -4.63
N GLY A 59 -6.88 5.11 -4.79
CA GLY A 59 -8.18 5.13 -4.13
C GLY A 59 -8.11 4.41 -2.78
N ILE A 60 -8.51 5.09 -1.70
CA ILE A 60 -8.55 4.53 -0.35
C ILE A 60 -10.01 4.41 0.11
N ILE A 61 -10.43 3.22 0.53
CA ILE A 61 -11.77 2.98 1.08
C ILE A 61 -11.60 2.78 2.59
N GLY A 62 -12.14 3.70 3.39
CA GLY A 62 -11.88 3.85 4.81
C GLY A 62 -10.69 4.79 5.08
N TYR A 63 -10.97 6.02 5.51
CA TYR A 63 -10.00 7.08 5.75
C TYR A 63 -9.71 7.36 7.24
N GLY A 64 -9.86 6.34 8.09
CA GLY A 64 -9.41 6.36 9.49
C GLY A 64 -7.88 6.38 9.65
N HIS A 65 -7.38 5.97 10.84
CA HIS A 65 -5.96 6.07 11.21
C HIS A 65 -4.97 5.54 10.17
N ILE A 66 -5.22 4.34 9.62
CA ILE A 66 -4.35 3.71 8.62
C ILE A 66 -4.49 4.40 7.26
N GLY A 67 -5.74 4.63 6.81
CA GLY A 67 -6.02 5.27 5.52
C GLY A 67 -5.39 6.65 5.40
N THR A 68 -5.48 7.46 6.46
CA THR A 68 -4.83 8.77 6.52
C THR A 68 -3.30 8.67 6.44
N GLN A 69 -2.68 7.76 7.21
CA GLN A 69 -1.22 7.58 7.17
C GLN A 69 -0.73 7.08 5.80
N LEU A 70 -1.46 6.17 5.18
CA LEU A 70 -1.18 5.69 3.83
C LEU A 70 -1.30 6.83 2.81
N GLY A 71 -2.36 7.63 2.89
CA GLY A 71 -2.57 8.80 2.03
C GLY A 71 -1.39 9.77 2.08
N ILE A 72 -0.98 10.18 3.28
CA ILE A 72 0.18 11.09 3.47
C ILE A 72 1.46 10.51 2.83
N MET A 73 1.72 9.22 3.01
CA MET A 73 2.92 8.61 2.43
C MET A 73 2.82 8.47 0.89
N ALA A 74 1.64 8.18 0.36
CA ALA A 74 1.41 8.09 -1.07
C ALA A 74 1.55 9.46 -1.77
N GLU A 75 1.06 10.54 -1.15
CA GLU A 75 1.25 11.91 -1.64
C GLU A 75 2.73 12.31 -1.65
N ASN A 76 3.50 11.93 -0.62
CA ASN A 76 4.94 12.21 -0.55
C ASN A 76 5.75 11.55 -1.67
N ILE A 77 5.26 10.46 -2.27
CA ILE A 77 5.87 9.85 -3.47
C ILE A 77 5.22 10.31 -4.78
N GLY A 78 4.34 11.31 -4.71
CA GLY A 78 3.71 11.98 -5.84
C GLY A 78 2.51 11.24 -6.43
N MET A 79 1.83 10.39 -5.66
CA MET A 79 0.51 9.89 -6.06
C MET A 79 -0.57 10.95 -5.82
N ARG A 80 -1.68 10.85 -6.54
CA ARG A 80 -2.92 11.57 -6.20
C ARG A 80 -3.75 10.66 -5.31
N VAL A 81 -4.21 11.13 -4.16
CA VAL A 81 -5.01 10.32 -3.24
C VAL A 81 -6.46 10.77 -3.33
N GLU A 82 -7.34 9.80 -3.56
CA GLU A 82 -8.79 9.96 -3.48
C GLU A 82 -9.28 8.97 -2.42
N PHE A 83 -10.25 9.36 -1.60
CA PHE A 83 -10.77 8.46 -0.58
C PHE A 83 -12.29 8.51 -0.46
N TYR A 84 -12.83 7.42 0.08
CA TYR A 84 -14.23 7.30 0.45
C TYR A 84 -14.31 6.72 1.87
N ASP A 85 -15.13 7.36 2.70
CA ASP A 85 -15.55 6.84 4.00
C ASP A 85 -17.06 7.06 4.16
N ILE A 86 -17.69 6.31 5.05
CA ILE A 86 -19.12 6.44 5.37
C ILE A 86 -19.39 7.50 6.44
N GLU A 87 -18.35 7.91 7.16
CA GLU A 87 -18.34 9.02 8.11
C GLU A 87 -17.62 10.23 7.49
N ASP A 88 -18.09 11.44 7.77
CA ASP A 88 -17.55 12.70 7.24
C ASP A 88 -16.11 13.00 7.72
#